data_AF-A0A0M8ZZY1-F1
#
_entry.id   AF-A0A0M8ZZY1-F1
#
_cell.length_a   1.000
_cell.length_b   1.000
_cell.length_c   1.000
_cell.angle_alpha   90.00
_cell.angle_beta   90.00
_cell.angle_gamma   90.00
#
_symmetry.space_group_name_H-M   'P 1'
#
loop_
_entity.id
_entity.type
_entity.pdbx_description
1 polymer ?
#
loop_
_entity_poly.entity_id
_entity_poly.type
_entity_poly.pdbx_seq_one_letter_code
_entity_poly.pdbx_strand_id
1 'polypeptide(L)'
;MSDNYKMSVAEFLKGLPSHNENNFANFHTDSGNRTCVKKPSVYLPTKDHPSEQIIVTEKTTILLRYLHQHWDKNHADRKRDILSANGDSEDDAATVHSKRPRLDLNSSI
;
A
#
# COMPACT_ATOMS: atom_id res chain seq x y z
N MET A 1 8.19 -27.98 46.73
CA MET A 1 8.80 -28.10 45.40
C MET A 1 8.55 -26.79 44.65
N SER A 2 9.57 -25.97 44.49
CA SER A 2 9.51 -24.78 43.64
C SER A 2 10.92 -24.57 43.10
N ASP A 3 11.25 -25.33 42.05
CA ASP A 3 12.47 -25.12 41.30
C ASP A 3 12.36 -23.77 40.60
N ASN A 4 13.25 -22.85 40.98
CA ASN A 4 13.44 -21.58 40.32
C ASN A 4 13.77 -21.84 38.85
N TYR A 5 12.79 -21.63 37.96
CA TYR A 5 13.00 -21.68 36.51
C TYR A 5 13.77 -20.43 36.07
N LYS A 6 15.08 -20.43 36.33
CA LYS A 6 15.99 -19.40 35.85
C LYS A 6 16.38 -19.78 34.42
N MET A 7 15.57 -19.35 33.44
CA MET A 7 15.95 -19.50 32.02
C MET A 7 17.27 -18.81 31.78
N SER A 8 18.18 -19.53 31.11
CA SER A 8 19.41 -18.91 30.64
C SER A 8 19.11 -17.94 29.49
N VAL A 9 19.94 -16.92 29.31
CA VAL A 9 19.83 -16.00 28.17
C VAL A 9 19.93 -16.77 26.84
N ALA A 10 20.76 -17.83 26.76
CA ALA A 10 20.87 -18.66 25.57
C ALA A 10 19.57 -19.41 25.24
N GLU A 11 18.86 -19.89 26.27
CA GLU A 11 17.56 -20.54 26.09
C GLU A 11 16.49 -19.56 25.64
N PHE A 12 16.52 -18.32 26.13
CA PHE A 12 15.65 -17.25 25.65
C PHE A 12 15.93 -16.88 24.19
N LEU A 13 17.19 -16.92 23.76
CA LEU A 13 17.62 -16.59 22.41
C LEU A 13 17.56 -17.78 21.42
N LYS A 14 17.07 -18.95 21.82
CA LYS A 14 16.92 -20.09 20.91
C LYS A 14 15.76 -19.85 19.94
N GLY A 15 15.87 -20.38 18.72
CA GLY A 15 14.78 -20.35 17.74
C GLY A 15 14.50 -18.99 17.11
N LEU A 16 15.52 -18.13 16.98
CA LEU A 16 15.40 -16.89 16.21
C LEU A 16 14.95 -17.18 14.76
N PRO A 17 14.18 -16.27 14.13
CA PRO A 17 13.72 -16.46 12.77
C PRO A 17 14.87 -16.72 11.79
N SER A 18 14.72 -17.76 10.97
CA SER A 18 15.64 -18.05 9.86
C SER A 18 14.82 -18.17 8.58
N HIS A 19 15.06 -17.27 7.63
CA HIS A 19 14.44 -17.37 6.31
C HIS A 19 15.09 -18.48 5.48
N ASN A 20 16.40 -18.71 5.66
CA ASN A 20 17.16 -19.76 5.01
C ASN A 20 18.41 -20.05 5.85
N GLU A 21 18.55 -21.30 6.31
CA GLU A 21 19.68 -21.75 7.13
C GLU A 21 21.04 -21.60 6.43
N ASN A 22 21.06 -21.64 5.09
CA ASN A 22 22.29 -21.55 4.31
C ASN A 22 22.84 -20.12 4.17
N ASN A 23 22.06 -19.07 4.50
CA ASN A 23 22.44 -17.67 4.28
C ASN A 23 23.76 -17.28 4.97
N PHE A 24 24.06 -17.89 6.12
CA PHE A 24 25.25 -17.59 6.92
C PHE A 24 26.09 -18.83 7.29
N ALA A 25 25.66 -20.03 6.88
CA ALA A 25 26.34 -21.28 7.24
C ALA A 25 27.81 -21.33 6.76
N ASN A 26 28.13 -20.67 5.64
CA ASN A 26 29.46 -20.64 5.03
C ASN A 26 30.15 -19.27 5.16
N PHE A 27 29.71 -18.41 6.09
CA PHE A 27 30.34 -17.10 6.27
C PHE A 27 31.70 -17.26 6.97
N HIS A 28 32.78 -16.78 6.34
CA HIS A 28 34.14 -16.86 6.88
C HIS A 28 34.70 -15.46 7.16
N THR A 29 35.16 -15.22 8.40
CA THR A 29 35.78 -13.95 8.82
C THR A 29 37.28 -13.87 8.49
N ASP A 30 37.94 -15.02 8.32
CA ASP A 30 39.39 -15.12 8.10
C ASP A 30 39.83 -14.93 6.65
N SER A 31 38.88 -14.68 5.72
CA SER A 31 39.21 -14.13 4.40
C SER A 31 39.63 -12.67 4.57
N GLY A 32 40.87 -12.49 5.03
CA GLY A 32 41.36 -11.35 5.80
C GLY A 32 41.01 -9.97 5.28
N ASN A 33 40.70 -9.08 6.22
CA ASN A 33 40.97 -7.64 6.24
C ASN A 33 40.90 -6.87 4.91
N ARG A 34 39.96 -7.27 4.06
CA ARG A 34 39.65 -6.65 2.78
C ARG A 34 38.28 -6.01 2.87
N THR A 35 38.04 -5.25 3.94
CA THR A 35 36.92 -4.30 4.05
C THR A 35 36.95 -3.21 2.96
N CYS A 36 37.99 -3.20 2.11
CA CYS A 36 38.13 -2.38 0.91
C CYS A 36 37.73 -3.11 -0.41
N VAL A 37 37.49 -4.42 -0.41
CA VAL A 37 37.31 -5.15 -1.67
C VAL A 37 35.88 -5.05 -2.19
N LYS A 38 35.78 -4.07 -3.10
CA LYS A 38 34.74 -3.82 -4.10
C LYS A 38 33.47 -3.25 -3.47
N LYS A 39 33.42 -1.91 -3.42
CA LYS A 39 32.16 -1.18 -3.54
C LYS A 39 31.24 -1.93 -4.52
N PRO A 40 29.97 -2.17 -4.19
CA PRO A 40 29.02 -2.74 -5.13
C PRO A 40 29.13 -2.02 -6.48
N SER A 41 29.09 -2.80 -7.55
CA SER A 41 29.17 -2.21 -8.89
C SER A 41 28.03 -1.21 -9.07
N VAL A 42 28.33 -0.07 -9.68
CA VAL A 42 27.32 0.96 -9.95
C VAL A 42 26.44 0.48 -11.09
N TYR A 43 25.13 0.46 -10.88
CA TYR A 43 24.18 0.18 -11.96
C TYR A 43 24.17 1.35 -12.94
N LEU A 44 24.53 1.08 -14.20
CA LEU A 44 24.46 2.03 -15.30
C LEU A 44 23.31 1.62 -16.24
N PRO A 45 22.14 2.29 -16.18
CA PRO A 45 21.01 1.97 -17.06
C PRO A 45 21.39 2.21 -18.54
N THR A 46 21.28 1.19 -19.38
CA THR A 46 21.55 1.29 -20.84
C THR A 46 20.29 1.25 -21.70
N LYS A 47 19.16 0.90 -21.10
CA LYS A 47 17.85 0.80 -21.75
C LYS A 47 16.85 1.64 -20.98
N ASP A 48 16.07 2.41 -21.72
CA ASP A 48 14.95 3.15 -21.17
C ASP A 48 13.74 2.22 -21.03
N HIS A 49 13.08 2.28 -19.87
CA HIS A 49 11.89 1.50 -19.56
C HIS A 49 10.81 2.47 -19.06
N PRO A 50 9.68 2.62 -19.76
CA PRO A 50 8.65 3.57 -19.36
C PRO A 50 7.97 3.13 -18.06
N SER A 51 7.68 4.09 -17.19
CA SER A 51 6.87 3.84 -15.98
C SER A 51 5.42 3.54 -16.36
N GLU A 52 4.83 2.51 -15.74
CA GLU A 52 3.41 2.18 -15.94
C GLU A 52 2.47 3.25 -15.36
N GLN A 53 2.86 3.86 -14.23
CA GLN A 53 2.07 4.86 -13.54
C GLN A 53 2.95 6.05 -13.13
N ILE A 54 2.33 7.22 -13.02
CA ILE A 54 2.98 8.45 -12.58
C ILE A 54 2.30 8.97 -11.30
N ILE A 55 3.11 9.47 -10.37
CA ILE A 55 2.62 10.11 -9.16
C ILE A 55 2.22 11.54 -9.52
N VAL A 56 0.95 11.90 -9.30
CA VAL A 56 0.39 13.22 -9.57
C VAL A 56 -0.07 13.86 -8.27
N THR A 57 0.21 15.15 -8.10
CA THR A 57 -0.32 15.95 -7.00
C THR A 57 -1.63 16.61 -7.39
N GLU A 58 -2.57 16.69 -6.44
CA GLU A 58 -3.80 17.45 -6.65
C GLU A 58 -3.48 18.93 -6.85
N LYS A 59 -4.11 19.56 -7.86
CA LYS A 59 -3.93 20.98 -8.15
C LYS A 59 -4.74 21.90 -7.22
N THR A 60 -5.74 21.37 -6.54
CA THR A 60 -6.65 22.15 -5.71
C THR A 60 -5.98 22.53 -4.40
N THR A 61 -6.12 23.80 -4.01
CA THR A 61 -5.67 24.23 -2.68
C THR A 61 -6.47 23.50 -1.60
N ILE A 62 -5.82 23.19 -0.49
CA ILE A 62 -6.43 22.42 0.60
C ILE A 62 -7.69 23.10 1.18
N LEU A 63 -7.73 24.43 1.18
CA LEU A 63 -8.86 25.21 1.65
C LEU A 63 -10.07 25.07 0.72
N LEU A 64 -9.88 25.24 -0.59
CA LEU A 64 -10.96 25.10 -1.56
C LEU A 64 -11.52 23.67 -1.56
N ARG A 65 -10.64 22.67 -1.49
CA ARG A 65 -11.04 21.26 -1.37
C ARG A 65 -11.92 21.04 -0.13
N TYR A 66 -11.52 21.59 1.01
CA TYR A 66 -12.30 21.50 2.25
C TYR A 66 -13.67 22.17 2.13
N LEU A 67 -13.72 23.39 1.60
CA LEU A 67 -14.97 24.14 1.46
C LEU A 67 -15.96 23.44 0.51
N HIS A 68 -15.50 22.96 -0.64
CA HIS A 68 -16.33 22.21 -1.58
C HIS A 68 -16.84 20.91 -0.94
N GLN A 69 -15.98 20.15 -0.27
CA GLN A 69 -16.36 18.92 0.41
C GLN A 69 -17.40 19.17 1.52
N HIS A 70 -17.23 20.24 2.29
CA HIS A 70 -18.19 20.63 3.31
C HIS A 70 -19.53 21.05 2.69
N TRP A 71 -19.50 21.84 1.61
CA TRP A 71 -20.70 22.25 0.89
C TRP A 71 -21.47 21.04 0.34
N ASP A 72 -20.79 20.19 -0.42
CA ASP A 72 -21.38 18.99 -1.05
C ASP A 72 -21.97 18.05 -0.01
N LYS A 73 -21.28 17.85 1.12
CA LYS A 73 -21.78 17.03 2.23
C LYS A 73 -23.10 17.56 2.80
N ASN A 74 -23.22 18.88 2.99
CA ASN A 74 -24.43 19.49 3.55
C ASN A 74 -25.56 19.68 2.53
N HIS A 75 -25.26 19.54 1.23
CA HIS A 75 -26.21 19.76 0.14
C HIS A 75 -26.48 18.48 -0.68
N ALA A 76 -25.92 17.34 -0.28
CA ALA A 76 -26.09 16.06 -0.94
C ALA A 76 -27.56 15.63 -1.00
N ASP A 77 -28.34 15.94 0.05
CA ASP A 77 -29.75 15.57 0.15
C ASP A 77 -30.68 16.51 -0.64
N ARG A 78 -30.28 17.79 -0.86
CA ARG A 78 -31.04 18.71 -1.72
C ARG A 78 -31.13 18.22 -3.17
N LYS A 79 -30.12 17.49 -3.67
CA LYS A 79 -30.21 16.86 -5.00
C LYS A 79 -31.17 15.66 -5.04
N ARG A 80 -31.42 14.99 -3.91
CA ARG A 80 -32.41 13.89 -3.82
C ARG A 80 -33.84 14.44 -3.78
N ASP A 81 -34.03 15.59 -3.11
CA ASP A 81 -35.33 16.26 -3.03
C ASP A 81 -35.69 17.05 -4.29
N ILE A 82 -34.74 17.71 -4.96
CA ILE A 82 -35.01 18.44 -6.22
C ILE A 82 -35.40 17.48 -7.36
N LEU A 83 -34.91 16.24 -7.34
CA LEU A 83 -35.36 15.19 -8.26
C LEU A 83 -36.71 14.57 -7.85
N SER A 84 -37.09 14.65 -6.56
CA SER A 84 -38.38 14.16 -6.06
C SER A 84 -39.50 15.20 -6.17
N ALA A 85 -39.17 16.51 -6.21
CA ALA A 85 -40.12 17.62 -6.28
C ALA A 85 -40.42 18.13 -7.70
N ASN A 86 -39.61 17.79 -8.70
CA ASN A 86 -39.84 18.12 -10.12
C ASN A 86 -40.35 16.90 -10.90
N GLY A 87 -41.25 16.13 -10.31
CA GLY A 87 -42.01 15.11 -11.02
C GLY A 87 -43.13 15.75 -11.84
N ASP A 88 -42.78 16.44 -12.94
CA ASP A 88 -43.61 16.50 -14.15
C ASP A 88 -42.82 17.12 -15.31
N SER A 89 -42.11 16.30 -16.07
CA SER A 89 -41.82 16.50 -17.51
C SER A 89 -41.13 15.25 -18.02
N GLU A 90 -41.87 14.52 -18.85
CA GLU A 90 -41.42 13.41 -19.67
C GLU A 90 -40.24 13.86 -20.57
N ASP A 91 -39.11 13.15 -20.51
CA ASP A 91 -38.49 12.45 -21.66
C ASP A 91 -36.99 12.17 -21.40
N ASP A 92 -36.66 10.91 -21.70
CA ASP A 92 -35.38 10.34 -22.11
C ASP A 92 -34.15 10.15 -21.16
N ALA A 93 -33.60 8.95 -21.34
CA ALA A 93 -32.22 8.51 -21.14
C ALA A 93 -31.66 8.31 -19.71
N ALA A 94 -32.04 7.17 -19.14
CA ALA A 94 -31.11 6.12 -18.69
C ALA A 94 -29.71 6.55 -18.17
N THR A 95 -29.49 6.49 -16.85
CA THR A 95 -28.50 5.55 -16.27
C THR A 95 -28.60 5.46 -14.74
N VAL A 96 -29.35 4.45 -14.32
CA VAL A 96 -29.19 3.77 -13.03
C VAL A 96 -27.75 3.25 -12.94
N HIS A 97 -26.88 3.89 -12.16
CA HIS A 97 -25.63 3.25 -11.73
C HIS A 97 -25.45 3.33 -10.22
N SER A 98 -26.31 2.55 -9.58
CA SER A 98 -26.07 1.91 -8.29
C SER A 98 -24.67 1.30 -8.22
N LYS A 99 -24.08 1.41 -7.03
CA LYS A 99 -22.76 0.92 -6.63
C LYS A 99 -22.54 -0.53 -7.11
N ARG A 100 -21.42 -0.79 -7.79
CA ARG A 100 -20.88 -2.14 -7.91
C ARG A 100 -19.71 -2.30 -6.94
N PRO A 101 -19.76 -3.24 -5.98
CA PRO A 101 -18.55 -3.68 -5.30
C PRO A 101 -17.62 -4.29 -6.35
N ARG A 102 -16.34 -3.92 -6.31
CA ARG A 102 -15.30 -4.51 -7.16
C ARG A 102 -15.17 -5.97 -6.72
N LEU A 103 -15.71 -6.89 -7.51
CA LEU A 103 -15.41 -8.31 -7.34
C LEU A 103 -13.95 -8.49 -7.74
N ASP A 104 -13.12 -8.90 -6.78
CA ASP A 104 -11.77 -9.34 -7.02
C ASP A 104 -11.81 -10.51 -8.00
N LEU A 105 -11.16 -10.35 -9.16
CA LEU A 105 -11.03 -11.42 -10.12
C LEU A 105 -10.00 -12.40 -9.55
N ASN A 106 -10.52 -13.55 -9.10
CA ASN A 106 -9.81 -14.78 -8.79
C ASN A 106 -8.49 -14.93 -9.57
N SER A 107 -7.36 -14.82 -8.88
CA SER A 107 -6.16 -15.57 -9.23
C SER A 107 -6.39 -17.01 -8.77
N SER A 108 -6.95 -17.84 -9.63
CA SER A 108 -7.01 -19.29 -9.43
C SER A 108 -5.91 -19.97 -10.23
N ILE A 109 -5.06 -20.68 -9.46
CA ILE A 109 -4.14 -21.78 -9.79
C ILE A 109 -2.87 -21.39 -10.55
#